data_AF-A0A929URI8-F1
#
_entry.id   AF-A0A929URI8-F1
#
_cell.length_a   1.000
_cell.length_b   1.000
_cell.length_c   1.000
_cell.angle_alpha   90.00
_cell.angle_beta   90.00
_cell.angle_gamma   90.00
#
_symmetry.space_group_name_H-M   'P 1'
#
loop_
_entity.id
_entity.type
_entity.pdbx_description
1 polymer ?
#
loop_
_entity_poly.entity_id
_entity_poly.type
_entity_poly.pdbx_seq_one_letter_code
_entity_poly.pdbx_strand_id
1 'polypeptide(L)'
;IQGAGGSRNTHSKYGDHRMEILWQITEEVLPGKLSQKDREEIQKAVSMDEALRLLKEKTMDEAVLREVTGRVKRHLEEFAGGGVHVETVIFSNLYGALGSTEQVEAYMEELKAYEEA
;
A
#
# COMPACT_ATOMS: atom_id res chain seq x y z
N ILE A 1 15.10 7.60 -27.42
CA ILE A 1 15.68 8.30 -26.25
C ILE A 1 15.24 9.76 -26.24
N GLN A 2 14.20 10.09 -25.45
CA GLN A 2 13.86 11.42 -24.93
C GLN A 2 12.68 11.21 -23.95
N GLY A 3 12.64 11.72 -22.71
CA GLY A 3 13.55 12.67 -22.06
C GLY A 3 13.61 12.50 -20.55
N ALA A 4 14.74 12.94 -20.01
CA ALA A 4 14.93 13.31 -18.62
C ALA A 4 13.96 14.44 -18.26
N GLY A 5 13.32 14.35 -17.10
CA GLY A 5 12.36 15.35 -16.64
C GLY A 5 11.34 14.71 -15.73
N GLY A 6 11.70 14.59 -14.45
CA GLY A 6 10.83 14.07 -13.41
C GLY A 6 9.51 14.84 -13.37
N SER A 7 8.44 14.16 -13.74
CA SER A 7 7.10 14.43 -13.22
C SER A 7 6.24 13.19 -13.48
N ARG A 8 6.34 12.19 -12.60
CA ARG A 8 5.34 11.11 -12.52
C ARG A 8 4.19 11.60 -11.63
N ASN A 9 3.55 12.68 -12.04
CA ASN A 9 2.23 13.01 -11.52
C ASN A 9 1.23 12.12 -12.24
N THR A 10 0.79 11.08 -11.53
CA THR A 10 -0.28 10.15 -11.89
C THR A 10 -1.63 10.88 -11.86
N HIS A 11 -1.98 11.58 -12.94
CA HIS A 11 -3.35 12.05 -13.11
C HIS A 11 -4.08 11.18 -14.13
N SER A 12 -4.70 10.10 -13.66
CA SER A 12 -5.78 9.48 -14.41
C SER A 12 -6.85 8.94 -13.48
N LYS A 13 -7.94 9.70 -13.38
CA LYS A 13 -9.23 9.31 -12.78
C LYS A 13 -9.82 8.00 -13.37
N TYR A 14 -9.27 7.50 -14.49
CA TYR A 14 -9.78 6.33 -15.22
C TYR A 14 -8.74 5.23 -15.50
N GLY A 15 -7.46 5.43 -15.15
CA GLY A 15 -6.39 4.42 -15.31
C GLY A 15 -5.80 3.96 -13.98
N ASP A 16 -6.29 4.52 -12.89
CA ASP A 16 -5.85 4.31 -11.53
C ASP A 16 -6.64 3.16 -10.91
N HIS A 17 -6.23 1.93 -11.20
CA HIS A 17 -6.90 0.70 -10.78
C HIS A 17 -6.77 0.44 -9.25
N ARG A 18 -6.53 1.49 -8.44
CA ARG A 18 -6.25 1.38 -7.01
C ARG A 18 -7.41 0.75 -6.26
N MET A 19 -8.65 1.12 -6.57
CA MET A 19 -9.82 0.58 -5.87
C MET A 19 -10.10 -0.86 -6.29
N GLU A 20 -9.88 -1.20 -7.55
CA GLU A 20 -9.99 -2.57 -8.05
C GLU A 20 -8.94 -3.48 -7.43
N ILE A 21 -7.68 -3.02 -7.35
CA ILE A 21 -6.59 -3.75 -6.70
C ILE A 21 -6.86 -3.90 -5.20
N LEU A 22 -7.30 -2.83 -4.52
CA LEU A 22 -7.65 -2.90 -3.10
C LEU A 22 -8.79 -3.90 -2.86
N TRP A 23 -9.83 -3.87 -3.70
CA TRP A 23 -10.93 -4.81 -3.62
C TRP A 23 -10.48 -6.26 -3.85
N GLN A 24 -9.64 -6.51 -4.87
CA GLN A 24 -9.06 -7.83 -5.13
C GLN A 24 -8.29 -8.35 -3.92
N ILE A 25 -7.40 -7.55 -3.36
CA ILE A 25 -6.64 -7.92 -2.15
C ILE A 25 -7.60 -8.18 -0.98
N THR A 26 -8.63 -7.36 -0.83
CA THR A 26 -9.61 -7.52 0.25
C THR A 26 -10.33 -8.85 0.15
N GLU A 27 -10.82 -9.23 -1.04
CA GLU A 27 -11.49 -10.52 -1.25
C GLU A 27 -10.56 -11.72 -1.09
N GLU A 28 -9.29 -11.59 -1.49
CA GLU A 28 -8.28 -12.65 -1.31
C GLU A 28 -7.96 -12.90 0.17
N VAL A 29 -7.85 -11.83 0.96
CA VAL A 29 -7.52 -11.91 2.40
C VAL A 29 -8.75 -12.22 3.26
N LEU A 30 -9.93 -11.73 2.86
CA LEU A 30 -11.18 -11.79 3.62
C LEU A 30 -12.34 -12.35 2.79
N PRO A 31 -12.23 -13.59 2.27
CA PRO A 31 -13.20 -14.13 1.32
C PRO A 31 -14.61 -14.20 1.92
N GLY A 32 -15.57 -13.59 1.23
CA GLY A 32 -16.99 -13.60 1.61
C GLY A 32 -17.31 -12.80 2.89
N LYS A 33 -16.39 -11.94 3.36
CA LYS A 33 -16.60 -11.10 4.54
C LYS A 33 -17.26 -9.76 4.20
N LEU A 34 -17.11 -9.28 2.98
CA LEU A 34 -17.71 -8.04 2.51
C LEU A 34 -18.94 -8.33 1.63
N SER A 35 -19.92 -7.43 1.72
CA SER A 35 -21.14 -7.50 0.92
C SER A 35 -20.94 -6.85 -0.46
N GLN A 36 -21.88 -7.12 -1.38
CA GLN A 36 -21.93 -6.43 -2.67
C GLN A 36 -22.05 -4.90 -2.52
N LYS A 37 -22.71 -4.43 -1.46
CA LYS A 37 -22.80 -2.99 -1.15
C LYS A 37 -21.43 -2.42 -0.78
N ASP A 38 -20.67 -3.13 0.07
CA ASP A 38 -19.33 -2.70 0.48
C ASP A 38 -18.38 -2.62 -0.72
N ARG A 39 -18.49 -3.59 -1.64
CA ARG A 39 -17.78 -3.59 -2.93
C ARG A 39 -18.05 -2.34 -3.76
N GLU A 40 -19.32 -1.92 -3.83
CA GLU A 40 -19.71 -0.72 -4.58
C GLU A 40 -19.21 0.56 -3.90
N GLU A 41 -19.26 0.63 -2.57
CA GLU A 41 -18.77 1.78 -1.81
C GLU A 41 -17.25 1.92 -1.94
N ILE A 42 -16.49 0.81 -1.85
CA ILE A 42 -15.04 0.81 -2.06
C ILE A 42 -14.67 1.23 -3.48
N GLN A 43 -15.36 0.71 -4.51
CA GLN A 43 -15.09 1.10 -5.91
C GLN A 43 -15.49 2.54 -6.24
N LYS A 44 -16.41 3.15 -5.48
CA LYS A 44 -16.81 4.55 -5.65
C LYS A 44 -15.91 5.52 -4.88
N ALA A 45 -15.07 5.02 -3.97
CA ALA A 45 -14.17 5.86 -3.20
C ALA A 45 -13.20 6.63 -4.10
N VAL A 46 -13.05 7.93 -3.87
CA VAL A 46 -12.19 8.80 -4.69
C VAL A 46 -10.75 8.83 -4.19
N SER A 47 -10.50 8.26 -3.00
CA SER A 47 -9.20 8.20 -2.36
C SER A 47 -9.01 6.89 -1.61
N MET A 48 -7.73 6.51 -1.43
CA MET A 48 -7.37 5.35 -0.60
C MET A 48 -7.83 5.52 0.85
N ASP A 49 -7.76 6.74 1.40
CA ASP A 49 -8.17 7.03 2.76
C ASP A 49 -9.68 6.79 2.98
N GLU A 50 -10.50 7.11 1.97
CA GLU A 50 -11.94 6.85 2.02
C GLU A 50 -12.23 5.35 1.96
N ALA A 51 -11.57 4.61 1.07
CA ALA A 51 -11.74 3.16 0.98
C ALA A 51 -11.25 2.45 2.25
N LEU A 52 -10.11 2.87 2.80
CA LEU A 52 -9.59 2.34 4.07
C LEU A 52 -10.50 2.67 5.25
N ARG A 53 -11.20 3.81 5.24
CA ARG A 53 -12.21 4.13 6.25
C ARG A 53 -13.29 3.07 6.33
N LEU A 54 -13.81 2.64 5.17
CA LEU A 54 -14.85 1.60 5.08
C LEU A 54 -14.36 0.26 5.64
N LEU A 55 -13.09 -0.09 5.40
CA LEU A 55 -12.46 -1.30 5.95
C LEU A 55 -12.22 -1.17 7.47
N LYS A 56 -11.78 0.00 7.94
CA LYS A 56 -11.57 0.32 9.37
C LYS A 56 -12.86 0.25 10.17
N GLU A 57 -13.96 0.78 9.64
CA GLU A 57 -15.30 0.72 10.26
C GLU A 57 -15.77 -0.73 10.50
N LYS A 58 -15.23 -1.68 9.75
CA LYS A 58 -15.51 -3.12 9.87
C LYS A 58 -14.39 -3.91 10.57
N THR A 59 -13.33 -3.23 11.02
CA THR A 59 -12.14 -3.85 11.64
C THR A 59 -11.46 -4.87 10.72
N MET A 60 -11.43 -4.58 9.41
CA MET A 60 -10.90 -5.44 8.36
C MET A 60 -9.61 -4.89 7.73
N ASP A 61 -9.25 -3.66 8.08
CA ASP A 61 -8.14 -2.93 7.47
C ASP A 61 -6.77 -3.53 7.77
N GLU A 62 -6.53 -4.07 8.97
CA GLU A 62 -5.21 -4.57 9.36
C GLU A 62 -4.73 -5.71 8.44
N ALA A 63 -5.59 -6.69 8.20
CA ALA A 63 -5.26 -7.85 7.35
C ALA A 63 -5.01 -7.42 5.90
N VAL A 64 -5.82 -6.49 5.39
CA VAL A 64 -5.68 -5.94 4.04
C VAL A 64 -4.39 -5.11 3.91
N LEU A 65 -4.11 -4.23 4.86
CA LEU A 65 -2.92 -3.38 4.88
C LEU A 65 -1.65 -4.22 5.00
N ARG A 66 -1.66 -5.33 5.75
CA ARG A 66 -0.55 -6.28 5.81
C ARG A 66 -0.22 -6.87 4.44
N GLU A 67 -1.24 -7.35 3.71
CA GLU A 67 -1.03 -7.91 2.37
C GLU A 67 -0.61 -6.83 1.36
N VAL A 68 -1.22 -5.65 1.41
CA VAL A 68 -0.81 -4.51 0.55
C VAL A 68 0.66 -4.16 0.80
N THR A 69 1.08 -4.04 2.05
CA THR A 69 2.47 -3.71 2.41
C THR A 69 3.44 -4.79 1.92
N GLY A 70 3.08 -6.07 2.08
CA GLY A 70 3.87 -7.18 1.55
C GLY A 70 3.99 -7.15 0.03
N ARG A 71 2.92 -6.82 -0.70
CA ARG A 71 2.97 -6.66 -2.17
C ARG A 71 3.87 -5.52 -2.60
N VAL A 72 3.78 -4.38 -1.92
CA VAL A 72 4.64 -3.23 -2.23
C VAL A 72 6.10 -3.59 -2.02
N LYS A 73 6.45 -4.23 -0.91
CA LYS A 73 7.82 -4.71 -0.66
C LYS A 73 8.31 -5.62 -1.80
N ARG A 74 7.57 -6.68 -2.11
CA ARG A 74 7.94 -7.63 -3.19
C ARG A 74 8.14 -6.91 -4.52
N HIS A 75 7.23 -6.01 -4.88
CA HIS A 75 7.32 -5.24 -6.12
C HIS A 75 8.57 -4.36 -6.16
N LEU A 76 8.94 -3.72 -5.04
CA LEU A 76 10.15 -2.90 -4.96
C LEU A 76 11.42 -3.73 -5.03
N GLU A 77 11.46 -4.89 -4.38
CA GLU A 77 12.59 -5.84 -4.47
C GLU A 77 12.78 -6.36 -5.90
N GLU A 78 11.68 -6.76 -6.57
CA GLU A 78 11.69 -7.17 -7.98
C GLU A 78 12.14 -6.03 -8.90
N PHE A 79 11.63 -4.82 -8.68
CA PHE A 79 12.00 -3.64 -9.45
C PHE A 79 13.50 -3.30 -9.30
N ALA A 80 14.07 -3.52 -8.11
CA ALA A 80 15.49 -3.34 -7.84
C ALA A 80 16.37 -4.51 -8.34
N GLY A 81 15.81 -5.48 -9.05
CA GLY A 81 16.54 -6.63 -9.58
C GLY A 81 16.96 -7.65 -8.52
N GLY A 82 16.29 -7.67 -7.36
CA GLY A 82 16.50 -8.64 -6.28
C GLY A 82 17.81 -8.48 -5.48
N GLY A 83 18.65 -7.51 -5.84
CA GLY A 83 19.92 -7.25 -5.16
C GLY A 83 19.83 -6.25 -4.01
N VAL A 84 18.64 -5.71 -3.74
CA VAL A 84 18.42 -4.67 -2.73
C VAL A 84 17.41 -5.17 -1.71
N HIS A 85 17.80 -5.14 -0.44
CA HIS A 85 16.89 -5.36 0.67
C HIS A 85 15.97 -4.14 0.82
N VAL A 86 14.66 -4.38 0.89
CA VAL A 86 13.65 -3.32 1.00
C VAL A 86 12.76 -3.58 2.20
N GLU A 87 12.63 -2.57 3.04
CA GLU A 87 11.57 -2.48 4.05
C GLU A 87 10.63 -1.33 3.68
N THR A 88 9.33 -1.49 3.93
CA THR A 88 8.28 -0.58 3.45
C THR A 88 7.42 -0.11 4.61
N VAL A 89 7.12 1.20 4.64
CA VAL A 89 6.09 1.80 5.48
C VAL A 89 5.06 2.48 4.59
N ILE A 90 3.79 2.11 4.73
CA ILE A 90 2.66 2.77 4.08
C ILE A 90 2.17 3.88 5.01
N PHE A 91 2.03 5.09 4.45
CA PHE A 91 1.59 6.27 5.18
C PHE A 91 0.37 6.91 4.52
N SER A 92 -0.53 7.41 5.34
CA SER A 92 -1.66 8.25 4.97
C SER A 92 -1.54 9.60 5.66
N ASN A 93 -1.85 10.68 4.95
CA ASN A 93 -1.91 12.01 5.55
C ASN A 93 -3.03 12.12 6.59
N LEU A 94 -4.09 11.32 6.46
CA LEU A 94 -5.23 11.33 7.37
C LEU A 94 -5.01 10.40 8.59
N TYR A 95 -4.39 9.24 8.38
CA TYR A 95 -4.29 8.19 9.40
C TYR A 95 -2.88 7.96 9.94
N GLY A 96 -1.86 8.62 9.39
CA GLY A 96 -0.47 8.38 9.75
C GLY A 96 0.07 7.07 9.15
N ALA A 97 0.95 6.38 9.88
CA ALA A 97 1.46 5.08 9.46
C ALA A 97 0.32 4.04 9.47
N LEU A 98 0.07 3.44 8.32
CA LEU A 98 -1.01 2.46 8.08
C LEU A 98 -0.52 1.01 8.19
N GLY A 99 0.73 0.76 7.80
CA GLY A 99 1.32 -0.57 7.82
C GLY A 99 2.81 -0.50 7.56
N SER A 100 3.56 -1.43 8.13
CA SER A 100 5.00 -1.56 7.94
C SER A 100 5.36 -3.02 7.75
N THR A 101 6.48 -3.27 7.07
CA THR A 101 7.11 -4.60 7.08
C THR A 101 7.76 -4.86 8.43
N GLU A 102 7.84 -6.12 8.81
CA GLU A 102 8.21 -6.54 10.18
C GLU A 102 9.62 -6.11 10.60
N GLN A 103 10.54 -5.93 9.63
CA GLN A 103 11.94 -5.60 9.91
C GLN A 103 12.24 -4.09 9.78
N VAL A 104 11.22 -3.23 9.57
CA VAL A 104 11.42 -1.78 9.45
C VAL A 104 12.20 -1.21 10.64
N GLU A 105 11.86 -1.59 11.88
CA GLU A 105 12.52 -1.02 13.06
C GLU A 105 14.00 -1.40 13.12
N ALA A 106 14.31 -2.69 12.95
CA ALA A 106 15.69 -3.18 12.93
C ALA A 106 16.51 -2.56 11.80
N TYR A 107 15.92 -2.44 10.61
CA TYR A 107 16.58 -1.84 9.46
C TYR A 107 16.86 -0.34 9.64
N MET A 108 15.94 0.37 10.29
CA MET A 108 16.13 1.79 10.62
C MET A 108 17.21 2.01 11.68
N GLU A 109 17.37 1.08 12.64
CA GLU A 109 18.47 1.13 13.61
C GLU A 109 19.83 0.88 12.93
N GLU A 110 19.91 -0.10 12.05
CA GLU A 110 21.10 -0.39 11.25
C GLU A 110 21.52 0.83 10.42
N LEU A 111 20.58 1.46 9.70
CA LEU A 111 20.85 2.65 8.90
C LEU A 111 21.40 3.82 9.73
N LYS A 112 20.84 4.08 10.92
CA LYS A 112 21.35 5.12 11.82
C LYS A 112 22.77 4.82 12.28
N ALA A 113 23.06 3.56 12.63
CA ALA A 113 24.40 3.16 13.03
C ALA A 113 25.43 3.31 11.89
N TYR A 114 25.01 3.10 10.63
CA TYR A 114 25.85 3.38 9.46
C TYR A 114 26.11 4.88 9.22
N GLU A 115 25.14 5.75 9.51
CA GLU A 115 25.30 7.21 9.35
C GLU A 115 26.19 7.84 10.44
N GLU A 116 26.28 7.22 11.60
CA GLU A 116 27.09 7.68 12.74
C GLU A 116 28.55 7.17 12.71
N ALA A 117 28.89 6.28 11.76
CA ALA A 117 30.21 5.65 11.60
C ALA A 117 31.11 6.38 10.57
#